data_AF-A0AAJ0MKV6-F1
#
_entry.id   AF-A0AAJ0MKV6-F1
#
_cell.length_a   1.000
_cell.length_b   1.000
_cell.length_c   1.000
_cell.angle_alpha   90.00
_cell.angle_beta   90.00
_cell.angle_gamma   90.00
#
_symmetry.space_group_name_H-M   'P 1'
#
loop_
_entity.id
_entity.type
_entity.pdbx_description
1 polymer ?
#
loop_
_entity_poly.entity_id
_entity_poly.type
_entity_poly.pdbx_seq_one_letter_code
_entity_poly.pdbx_strand_id
1 'polypeptide(L)'
;MSSDVTTKAFVKSEIASASASLGAEIASVKSDLRAEIASFKAETMAEFRDVKATLLEIQVTLSEMQVTMRQIDARARNSRLKKPTARIRAVPIFIQGHGAKDPDPSFFPKYADQLYNLRKPQTAHDYQMLADLSEFYDIWDEAADTSQSGGEEVKIDPEHAVELLEGVLGLEEDRFLAFRAKAQQLADQGPPAGEK
;
A
#
# COMPACT_ATOMS: atom_id res chain seq x y z
N MET A 1 -81.49 46.59 -22.67
CA MET A 1 -80.14 46.67 -23.26
C MET A 1 -79.04 46.98 -22.24
N SER A 2 -79.32 47.63 -21.09
CA SER A 2 -78.27 48.00 -20.12
C SER A 2 -77.76 46.86 -19.22
N SER A 3 -78.54 45.80 -18.97
CA SER A 3 -78.14 44.68 -18.09
C SER A 3 -77.16 43.71 -18.75
N ASP A 4 -77.32 43.47 -20.05
CA ASP A 4 -76.52 42.52 -20.85
C ASP A 4 -75.10 43.02 -21.12
N VAL A 5 -74.92 44.34 -21.20
CA VAL A 5 -73.59 44.97 -21.32
C VAL A 5 -72.82 44.84 -20.01
N THR A 6 -73.50 44.95 -18.86
CA THR A 6 -72.88 44.87 -17.53
C THR A 6 -72.46 43.44 -17.19
N THR A 7 -73.28 42.43 -17.50
CA THR A 7 -72.93 41.01 -17.29
C THR A 7 -71.74 40.60 -18.15
N LYS A 8 -71.70 41.01 -19.42
CA LYS A 8 -70.57 40.73 -20.32
C LYS A 8 -69.26 41.36 -19.84
N ALA A 9 -69.32 42.59 -19.33
CA ALA A 9 -68.14 43.27 -18.77
C ALA A 9 -67.62 42.56 -17.50
N PHE A 10 -68.51 42.12 -16.63
CA PHE A 10 -68.17 41.37 -15.42
C PHE A 10 -67.48 40.05 -15.75
N VAL A 11 -68.08 39.23 -16.63
CA VAL A 11 -67.51 37.94 -17.05
C VAL A 11 -66.14 38.13 -17.71
N LYS A 12 -65.96 39.17 -18.54
CA LYS A 12 -64.66 39.48 -19.15
C LYS A 12 -63.60 39.80 -18.10
N SER A 13 -63.98 40.51 -17.04
CA SER A 13 -63.09 40.84 -15.92
C SER A 13 -62.71 39.58 -15.12
N GLU A 14 -63.66 38.69 -14.84
CA GLU A 14 -63.37 37.42 -14.15
C GLU A 14 -62.43 36.52 -14.97
N ILE A 15 -62.67 36.38 -16.28
CA ILE A 15 -61.80 35.61 -17.17
C ILE A 15 -60.38 36.18 -17.18
N ALA A 16 -60.25 37.51 -17.23
CA ALA A 16 -58.94 38.17 -17.20
C ALA A 16 -58.21 37.92 -15.86
N SER A 17 -58.94 38.04 -14.74
CA SER A 17 -58.41 37.75 -13.40
C SER A 17 -57.96 36.30 -13.27
N ALA A 18 -58.80 35.34 -13.67
CA ALA A 18 -58.48 33.92 -13.64
C ALA A 18 -57.27 33.58 -14.53
N SER A 19 -57.19 34.16 -15.73
CA SER A 19 -56.05 33.95 -16.65
C SER A 19 -54.75 34.51 -16.07
N ALA A 20 -54.80 35.65 -15.39
CA ALA A 20 -53.64 36.23 -14.71
C ALA A 20 -53.19 35.37 -13.53
N SER A 21 -54.13 34.87 -12.72
CA SER A 21 -53.86 33.96 -11.60
C SER A 21 -53.19 32.67 -12.09
N LEU A 22 -53.77 32.01 -13.10
CA LEU A 22 -53.19 30.79 -13.70
C LEU A 22 -51.80 31.06 -14.28
N GLY A 23 -51.60 32.20 -14.96
CA GLY A 23 -50.29 32.59 -15.48
C GLY A 23 -49.23 32.74 -14.38
N ALA A 24 -49.62 33.32 -13.23
CA ALA A 24 -48.75 33.46 -12.07
C ALA A 24 -48.42 32.10 -11.43
N GLU A 25 -49.40 31.22 -11.26
CA GLU A 25 -49.20 29.86 -10.74
C GLU A 25 -48.26 29.04 -11.64
N ILE A 26 -48.47 29.08 -12.96
CA ILE A 26 -47.58 28.41 -13.93
C ILE A 26 -46.15 28.94 -13.83
N ALA A 27 -45.98 30.26 -13.69
CA ALA A 27 -44.66 30.86 -13.53
C ALA A 27 -43.99 30.44 -12.21
N SER A 28 -44.75 30.38 -11.12
CA SER A 28 -44.27 29.90 -9.81
C SER A 28 -43.82 28.46 -9.89
N VAL A 29 -44.69 27.54 -10.34
CA VAL A 29 -44.38 26.11 -10.46
C VAL A 29 -43.16 25.88 -11.35
N LYS A 30 -43.02 26.63 -12.45
CA LYS A 30 -41.85 26.54 -13.33
C LYS A 30 -40.57 27.02 -12.65
N SER A 31 -40.66 28.03 -11.78
CA SER A 31 -39.53 28.50 -10.97
C SER A 31 -39.13 27.44 -9.95
N ASP A 32 -40.11 26.89 -9.23
CA ASP A 32 -39.89 25.89 -8.19
C ASP A 32 -39.27 24.61 -8.77
N LEU A 33 -39.82 24.09 -9.87
CA LEU A 33 -39.26 22.92 -10.56
C LEU A 33 -37.82 23.14 -11.03
N ARG A 34 -37.47 24.36 -11.48
CA ARG A 34 -36.08 24.67 -11.86
C ARG A 34 -35.15 24.68 -10.65
N ALA A 35 -35.61 25.20 -9.53
CA ALA A 35 -34.85 25.21 -8.28
C ALA A 35 -34.64 23.78 -7.77
N GLU A 36 -35.68 22.94 -7.77
CA GLU A 36 -35.60 21.53 -7.37
C GLU A 36 -34.65 20.74 -8.27
N ILE A 37 -34.74 20.91 -9.60
CA ILE A 37 -33.81 20.26 -10.55
C ILE A 37 -32.35 20.69 -10.27
N ALA A 38 -32.13 21.97 -9.97
CA ALA A 38 -30.81 22.48 -9.66
C ALA A 38 -30.27 21.90 -8.33
N SER A 39 -31.11 21.83 -7.30
CA SER A 39 -30.77 21.23 -5.99
C SER A 39 -30.41 19.75 -6.16
N PHE A 40 -31.30 18.98 -6.79
CA PHE A 40 -31.12 17.55 -7.01
C PHE A 40 -29.83 17.25 -7.79
N LYS A 41 -29.55 18.06 -8.83
CA LYS A 41 -28.30 17.93 -9.60
C LYS A 41 -27.07 18.22 -8.74
N ALA A 42 -27.13 19.23 -7.86
CA ALA A 42 -26.02 19.58 -6.98
C ALA A 42 -25.76 18.46 -5.95
N GLU A 43 -26.82 17.94 -5.34
CA GLU A 43 -26.76 16.82 -4.38
C GLU A 43 -26.19 15.56 -5.04
N THR A 44 -26.73 15.16 -6.20
CA THR A 44 -26.23 13.99 -6.94
C THR A 44 -24.74 14.13 -7.30
N MET A 45 -24.31 15.33 -7.70
CA MET A 45 -22.89 15.59 -8.01
C MET A 45 -22.00 15.57 -6.77
N ALA A 46 -22.51 15.98 -5.61
CA ALA A 46 -21.80 15.89 -4.35
C ALA A 46 -21.63 14.42 -3.94
N GLU A 47 -22.71 13.64 -3.97
CA GLU A 47 -22.67 12.20 -3.68
C GLU A 47 -21.71 11.45 -4.62
N PHE A 48 -21.74 11.77 -5.92
CA PHE A 48 -20.83 11.12 -6.88
C PHE A 48 -19.35 11.41 -6.59
N ARG A 49 -19.02 12.62 -6.11
CA ARG A 49 -17.65 12.97 -5.70
C ARG A 49 -17.24 12.20 -4.45
N ASP A 50 -18.14 12.07 -3.49
CA ASP A 50 -17.90 11.36 -2.24
C ASP A 50 -17.68 9.86 -2.48
N VAL A 51 -18.53 9.23 -3.29
CA VAL A 51 -18.37 7.84 -3.74
C VAL A 51 -17.03 7.65 -4.46
N LYS A 52 -16.64 8.58 -5.33
CA LYS A 52 -15.35 8.52 -6.02
C LYS A 52 -14.17 8.62 -5.05
N ALA A 53 -14.24 9.49 -4.05
CA ALA A 53 -13.21 9.63 -3.03
C ALA A 53 -13.06 8.33 -2.22
N THR A 54 -14.20 7.77 -1.77
CA THR A 54 -14.25 6.50 -1.04
C THR A 54 -13.66 5.34 -1.87
N LEU A 55 -13.96 5.29 -3.17
CA LEU A 55 -13.43 4.24 -4.05
C LEU A 55 -11.90 4.31 -4.17
N LEU A 56 -11.33 5.52 -4.25
CA LEU A 56 -9.87 5.71 -4.29
C LEU A 56 -9.20 5.29 -2.97
N GLU A 57 -9.84 5.58 -1.83
CA GLU A 57 -9.37 5.14 -0.52
C GLU A 57 -9.39 3.60 -0.41
N ILE A 58 -10.50 2.96 -0.79
CA ILE A 58 -10.60 1.49 -0.82
C ILE A 58 -9.52 0.88 -1.71
N GLN A 59 -9.21 1.50 -2.85
CA GLN A 59 -8.17 1.01 -3.76
C GLN A 59 -6.78 1.05 -3.12
N VAL A 60 -6.46 2.11 -2.37
CA VAL A 60 -5.19 2.24 -1.63
C VAL A 60 -5.11 1.15 -0.55
N THR A 61 -6.16 1.02 0.28
CA THR A 61 -6.22 0.02 1.36
C THR A 61 -6.12 -1.41 0.83
N LEU A 62 -6.77 -1.71 -0.29
CA LEU A 62 -6.66 -3.03 -0.93
C LEU A 62 -5.23 -3.30 -1.40
N SER A 63 -4.56 -2.31 -1.98
CA SER A 63 -3.18 -2.44 -2.45
C SER A 63 -2.22 -2.67 -1.28
N GLU A 64 -2.39 -1.95 -0.18
CA GLU A 64 -1.61 -2.14 1.05
C GLU A 64 -1.86 -3.54 1.63
N MET A 65 -3.12 -3.97 1.73
CA MET A 65 -3.46 -5.31 2.22
C MET A 65 -2.82 -6.41 1.37
N GLN A 66 -2.80 -6.27 0.04
CA GLN A 66 -2.14 -7.22 -0.85
C GLN A 66 -0.62 -7.29 -0.60
N VAL A 67 0.04 -6.15 -0.34
CA VAL A 67 1.46 -6.15 0.03
C VAL A 67 1.66 -6.84 1.37
N THR A 68 0.87 -6.51 2.38
CA THR A 68 0.93 -7.16 3.71
C THR A 68 0.77 -8.67 3.61
N MET A 69 -0.18 -9.16 2.80
CA MET A 69 -0.32 -10.60 2.53
C MET A 69 0.95 -11.21 1.91
N ARG A 70 1.54 -10.54 0.92
CA ARG A 70 2.81 -10.99 0.31
C ARG A 70 3.95 -11.02 1.32
N GLN A 71 4.03 -10.02 2.22
CA GLN A 71 5.03 -9.97 3.28
C GLN A 71 4.87 -11.12 4.27
N ILE A 72 3.64 -11.39 4.72
CA ILE A 72 3.33 -12.50 5.64
C ILE A 72 3.72 -13.84 5.00
N ASP A 73 3.33 -14.07 3.75
CA ASP A 73 3.65 -15.31 3.02
C ASP A 73 5.17 -15.48 2.81
N ALA A 74 5.89 -14.39 2.48
CA ALA A 74 7.34 -14.41 2.35
C ALA A 74 8.03 -14.73 3.68
N ARG A 75 7.70 -14.03 4.78
CA ARG A 75 8.27 -14.28 6.11
C ARG A 75 7.94 -15.68 6.61
N ALA A 76 6.69 -16.13 6.47
CA ALA A 76 6.26 -17.47 6.89
C ALA A 76 6.99 -18.58 6.11
N ARG A 77 7.31 -18.35 4.84
CA ARG A 77 8.13 -19.29 4.05
C ARG A 77 9.59 -19.26 4.52
N ASN A 78 10.16 -18.06 4.68
CA ASN A 78 11.56 -17.87 5.05
C ASN A 78 11.86 -18.46 6.44
N SER A 79 10.97 -18.26 7.40
CA SER A 79 11.15 -18.80 8.76
C SER A 79 11.17 -20.32 8.76
N ARG A 80 10.44 -20.98 7.84
CA ARG A 80 10.41 -22.44 7.69
C ARG A 80 11.64 -23.01 7.00
N LEU A 81 12.57 -22.19 6.53
CA LEU A 81 13.81 -22.67 5.94
C LEU A 81 14.68 -23.35 7.01
N LYS A 82 15.17 -24.54 6.69
CA LYS A 82 16.11 -25.30 7.53
C LYS A 82 17.50 -25.37 6.93
N LYS A 83 17.57 -25.24 5.60
CA LYS A 83 18.81 -25.34 4.83
C LYS A 83 19.30 -23.93 4.50
N PRO A 84 20.54 -23.57 4.84
CA PRO A 84 21.07 -22.24 4.54
C PRO A 84 21.16 -21.95 3.02
N THR A 85 21.26 -23.01 2.21
CA THR A 85 21.26 -22.97 0.74
C THR A 85 19.86 -22.99 0.11
N ALA A 86 18.80 -22.98 0.92
CA ALA A 86 17.44 -22.86 0.39
C ALA A 86 17.14 -21.42 -0.03
N ARG A 87 16.34 -21.25 -1.08
CA ARG A 87 16.04 -19.93 -1.64
C ARG A 87 15.20 -19.08 -0.69
N ILE A 88 15.68 -17.88 -0.38
CA ILE A 88 14.93 -16.86 0.35
C ILE A 88 13.95 -16.19 -0.61
N ARG A 89 12.78 -15.81 -0.10
CA ARG A 89 11.83 -14.95 -0.79
C ARG A 89 11.93 -13.52 -0.30
N ALA A 90 12.01 -12.57 -1.22
CA ALA A 90 11.99 -11.16 -0.90
C ALA A 90 10.67 -10.76 -0.22
N VAL A 91 10.78 -9.83 0.73
CA VAL A 91 9.65 -9.20 1.40
C VAL A 91 9.41 -7.85 0.71
N PRO A 92 8.30 -7.65 -0.02
CA PRO A 92 8.05 -6.38 -0.71
C PRO A 92 7.70 -5.26 0.28
N ILE A 93 7.96 -4.02 -0.11
CA ILE A 93 7.49 -2.82 0.60
C ILE A 93 6.29 -2.21 -0.13
N PHE A 94 5.44 -1.50 0.62
CA PHE A 94 4.34 -0.74 0.04
C PHE A 94 4.78 0.71 -0.15
N ILE A 95 4.64 1.22 -1.36
CA ILE A 95 4.85 2.64 -1.66
C ILE A 95 3.50 3.24 -2.07
N GLN A 96 3.05 4.24 -1.33
CA GLN A 96 1.78 4.91 -1.60
C GLN A 96 1.76 5.45 -3.05
N GLY A 97 0.70 5.12 -3.80
CA GLY A 97 0.56 5.49 -5.21
C GLY A 97 1.31 4.61 -6.21
N HIS A 98 2.29 3.80 -5.78
CA HIS A 98 3.06 2.88 -6.64
C HIS A 98 2.78 1.40 -6.35
N GLY A 99 2.21 1.07 -5.19
CA GLY A 99 1.84 -0.28 -4.80
C GLY A 99 3.03 -1.08 -4.27
N ALA A 100 3.04 -2.38 -4.57
CA ALA A 100 4.11 -3.29 -4.15
C ALA A 100 5.41 -2.99 -4.91
N LYS A 101 6.49 -2.70 -4.18
CA LYS A 101 7.85 -2.68 -4.73
C LYS A 101 8.63 -3.87 -4.18
N ASP A 102 9.31 -4.60 -5.06
CA ASP A 102 10.25 -5.66 -4.70
C ASP A 102 11.69 -5.10 -4.74
N PRO A 103 12.63 -5.62 -3.94
CA PRO A 103 14.04 -5.23 -4.00
C PRO A 103 14.66 -5.63 -5.34
N ASP A 104 15.76 -4.97 -5.73
CA ASP A 104 16.46 -5.31 -6.97
C ASP A 104 16.93 -6.78 -6.92
N PRO A 105 16.49 -7.65 -7.86
CA PRO A 105 16.89 -9.06 -7.87
C PRO A 105 18.40 -9.30 -8.01
N SER A 106 19.15 -8.32 -8.53
CA SER A 106 20.61 -8.39 -8.70
C SER A 106 21.34 -8.25 -7.36
N PHE A 107 20.75 -7.47 -6.45
CA PHE A 107 21.27 -7.14 -5.12
C PHE A 107 20.44 -7.78 -4.01
N PHE A 108 19.66 -8.81 -4.32
CA PHE A 108 18.93 -9.58 -3.32
C PHE A 108 19.60 -10.93 -3.06
N PRO A 109 19.86 -11.31 -1.79
CA PRO A 109 20.50 -12.58 -1.47
C PRO A 109 19.58 -13.73 -1.84
N LYS A 110 20.08 -14.63 -2.70
CA LYS A 110 19.30 -15.78 -3.17
C LYS A 110 19.10 -16.81 -2.06
N TYR A 111 20.04 -16.91 -1.12
CA TYR A 111 20.10 -17.93 -0.07
C TYR A 111 20.53 -17.31 1.27
N ALA A 112 20.20 -17.96 2.39
CA ALA A 112 20.54 -17.45 3.71
C ALA A 112 22.04 -17.35 3.94
N ASP A 113 22.83 -18.29 3.42
CA ASP A 113 24.29 -18.18 3.45
C ASP A 113 24.80 -16.88 2.81
N GLN A 114 24.19 -16.42 1.73
CA GLN A 114 24.60 -15.18 1.08
C GLN A 114 24.31 -13.97 1.98
N LEU A 115 23.15 -13.94 2.63
CA LEU A 115 22.80 -12.89 3.58
C LEU A 115 23.78 -12.86 4.77
N TYR A 116 24.03 -14.00 5.41
CA TYR A 116 24.91 -14.04 6.58
C TYR A 116 26.38 -13.76 6.24
N ASN A 117 26.82 -14.01 5.00
CA ASN A 117 28.14 -13.59 4.55
C ASN A 117 28.28 -12.06 4.45
N LEU A 118 27.18 -11.30 4.33
CA LEU A 118 27.21 -9.84 4.32
C LEU A 118 27.58 -9.23 5.69
N ARG A 119 27.62 -10.03 6.77
CA ARG A 119 28.17 -9.61 8.06
C ARG A 119 29.66 -9.27 7.96
N LYS A 120 30.36 -9.94 7.03
CA LYS A 120 31.78 -9.74 6.75
C LYS A 120 31.99 -9.59 5.24
N PRO A 121 31.49 -8.50 4.64
CA PRO A 121 31.53 -8.32 3.19
C PRO A 121 32.97 -8.38 2.70
N GLN A 122 33.23 -9.19 1.66
CA GLN A 122 34.58 -9.41 1.14
C GLN A 122 34.76 -8.79 -0.25
N THR A 123 33.68 -8.65 -1.00
CA THR A 123 33.69 -8.15 -2.38
C THR A 123 32.96 -6.83 -2.49
N ALA A 124 33.30 -6.02 -3.51
CA ALA A 124 32.57 -4.78 -3.81
C ALA A 124 31.08 -5.03 -4.04
N HIS A 125 30.73 -6.20 -4.59
CA HIS A 125 29.35 -6.62 -4.78
C HIS A 125 28.62 -6.84 -3.45
N ASP A 126 29.30 -7.38 -2.42
CA ASP A 126 28.70 -7.59 -1.10
C ASP A 126 28.37 -6.25 -0.43
N TYR A 127 29.26 -5.26 -0.55
CA TYR A 127 28.99 -3.90 -0.05
C TYR A 127 27.83 -3.24 -0.77
N GLN A 128 27.76 -3.35 -2.11
CA GLN A 128 26.64 -2.81 -2.87
C GLN A 128 25.32 -3.51 -2.51
N MET A 129 25.35 -4.84 -2.38
CA MET A 129 24.20 -5.63 -1.95
C MET A 129 23.68 -5.15 -0.60
N LEU A 130 24.56 -4.96 0.37
CA LEU A 130 24.17 -4.49 1.70
C LEU A 130 23.60 -3.06 1.64
N ALA A 131 24.25 -2.15 0.90
CA ALA A 131 23.78 -0.78 0.73
C ALA A 131 22.37 -0.72 0.11
N ASP A 132 22.14 -1.46 -0.99
CA ASP A 132 20.86 -1.47 -1.68
C ASP A 132 19.74 -2.08 -0.81
N LEU A 133 20.05 -3.13 -0.03
CA LEU A 133 19.09 -3.71 0.91
C LEU A 133 18.79 -2.78 2.08
N SER A 134 19.80 -2.09 2.61
CA SER A 134 19.64 -1.10 3.68
C SER A 134 18.78 0.06 3.23
N GLU A 135 19.04 0.63 2.06
CA GLU A 135 18.21 1.70 1.48
C GLU A 135 16.79 1.20 1.21
N PHE A 136 16.63 0.00 0.66
CA PHE A 136 15.30 -0.54 0.33
C PHE A 136 14.43 -0.82 1.56
N TYR A 137 15.01 -1.34 2.64
CA TYR A 137 14.30 -1.70 3.87
C TYR A 137 14.34 -0.59 4.94
N ASP A 138 14.90 0.56 4.61
CA ASP A 138 15.05 1.71 5.51
C ASP A 138 15.80 1.35 6.81
N ILE A 139 16.87 0.55 6.66
CA ILE A 139 17.73 0.12 7.76
C ILE A 139 18.86 1.13 7.87
N TRP A 140 18.86 1.91 8.93
CA TRP A 140 19.91 2.88 9.27
C TRP A 140 20.22 2.79 10.77
N ASP A 141 21.43 3.16 11.14
CA ASP A 141 21.85 3.18 12.54
C ASP A 141 21.42 4.51 13.18
N GLU A 142 20.32 4.51 13.95
CA GLU A 142 19.82 5.70 14.65
C GLU A 142 20.82 6.26 15.68
N ALA A 143 21.83 5.48 16.08
CA ALA A 143 22.81 5.89 17.08
C ALA A 143 23.85 6.92 16.58
N ALA A 144 23.94 7.18 15.27
CA ALA A 144 24.92 8.12 14.71
C ALA A 144 24.53 9.60 14.85
N ASP A 145 23.30 9.91 15.25
CA ASP A 145 22.71 11.26 15.15
C ASP A 145 23.16 12.26 16.24
N THR A 146 24.10 11.89 17.12
CA THR A 146 24.58 12.76 18.21
C THR A 146 25.93 13.43 17.98
N SER A 147 26.57 13.28 16.82
CA SER A 147 27.83 13.98 16.54
C SER A 147 27.73 14.90 15.32
N GLN A 148 27.66 16.20 15.62
CA GLN A 148 27.78 17.30 14.68
C GLN A 148 28.98 17.14 13.72
N SER A 149 28.77 17.65 12.50
CA SER A 149 29.79 18.09 11.54
C SER A 149 30.45 17.03 10.64
N GLY A 150 29.90 16.91 9.43
CA GLY A 150 30.71 16.84 8.23
C GLY A 150 30.67 15.53 7.47
N GLY A 151 29.75 15.41 6.50
CA GLY A 151 29.94 14.67 5.24
C GLY A 151 30.38 13.21 5.26
N GLU A 152 30.44 12.54 6.41
CA GLU A 152 30.76 11.12 6.50
C GLU A 152 29.47 10.31 6.30
N GLU A 153 29.47 9.50 5.24
CA GLU A 153 28.48 8.43 5.02
C GLU A 153 28.25 7.69 6.34
N VAL A 154 26.99 7.67 6.80
CA VAL A 154 26.55 6.86 7.94
C VAL A 154 26.83 5.39 7.58
N LYS A 155 28.00 4.89 7.99
CA LYS A 155 28.39 3.50 7.80
C LYS A 155 27.69 2.68 8.87
N ILE A 156 26.57 2.08 8.49
CA ILE A 156 25.91 1.06 9.31
C ILE A 156 26.91 -0.09 9.49
N ASP A 157 27.06 -0.57 10.72
CA ASP A 157 27.83 -1.77 10.99
C ASP A 157 27.22 -2.97 10.23
N PRO A 158 27.98 -3.65 9.34
CA PRO A 158 27.45 -4.76 8.55
C PRO A 158 26.85 -5.89 9.39
N GLU A 159 27.37 -6.13 10.60
CA GLU A 159 26.82 -7.13 11.51
C GLU A 159 25.39 -6.75 11.93
N HIS A 160 25.21 -5.50 12.38
CA HIS A 160 23.93 -4.98 12.81
C HIS A 160 22.92 -4.85 11.65
N ALA A 161 23.37 -4.42 10.46
CA ALA A 161 22.52 -4.37 9.27
C ALA A 161 21.95 -5.75 8.93
N VAL A 162 22.77 -6.81 8.99
CA VAL A 162 22.31 -8.17 8.71
C VAL A 162 21.36 -8.68 9.79
N GLU A 163 21.57 -8.33 11.06
CA GLU A 163 20.63 -8.66 12.15
C GLU A 163 19.24 -8.06 11.91
N LEU A 164 19.17 -6.78 11.50
CA LEU A 164 17.91 -6.13 11.14
C LEU A 164 17.28 -6.76 9.90
N LEU A 165 18.08 -7.05 8.86
CA LEU A 165 17.62 -7.73 7.65
C LEU A 165 17.08 -9.13 7.94
N GLU A 166 17.68 -9.88 8.86
CA GLU A 166 17.21 -11.17 9.31
C GLU A 166 15.78 -11.07 9.87
N GLY A 167 15.54 -10.09 10.74
CA GLY A 167 14.21 -9.81 11.29
C GLY A 167 13.19 -9.43 10.22
N VAL A 168 13.57 -8.53 9.30
CA VAL A 168 12.71 -8.07 8.20
C VAL A 168 12.31 -9.23 7.28
N LEU A 169 13.29 -10.08 6.92
CA LEU A 169 13.11 -11.22 6.03
C LEU A 169 12.45 -12.42 6.73
N GLY A 170 12.35 -12.41 8.06
CA GLY A 170 11.77 -13.49 8.85
C GLY A 170 12.63 -14.76 8.81
N LEU A 171 13.96 -14.60 8.86
CA LEU A 171 14.90 -15.70 8.95
C LEU A 171 15.20 -16.00 10.43
N GLU A 172 15.64 -17.23 10.70
CA GLU A 172 15.99 -17.67 12.06
C GLU A 172 17.37 -18.37 12.02
N GLU A 173 18.43 -17.64 12.38
CA GLU A 173 19.82 -18.08 12.30
C GLU A 173 20.06 -19.41 13.03
N ASP A 174 19.46 -19.56 14.22
CA ASP A 174 19.58 -20.76 15.05
C ASP A 174 19.25 -22.06 14.31
N ARG A 175 18.29 -22.01 13.37
CA ARG A 175 17.90 -23.19 12.57
C ARG A 175 19.01 -23.61 11.62
N PHE A 176 19.71 -22.63 11.05
CA PHE A 176 20.81 -22.84 10.14
C PHE A 176 22.05 -23.35 10.89
N LEU A 177 22.32 -22.80 12.08
CA LEU A 177 23.40 -23.27 12.96
C LEU A 177 23.14 -24.73 13.39
N ALA A 178 21.92 -25.06 13.83
CA ALA A 178 21.55 -26.42 14.20
C ALA A 178 21.69 -27.41 13.02
N PHE A 179 21.35 -26.98 11.80
CA PHE A 179 21.53 -27.78 10.59
C PHE A 179 23.02 -28.07 10.32
N ARG A 180 23.88 -27.05 10.38
CA ARG A 180 25.34 -27.20 10.18
C ARG A 180 25.95 -28.13 11.22
N ALA A 181 25.61 -27.94 12.50
CA ALA A 181 26.08 -28.81 13.58
C ALA A 181 25.69 -30.28 13.37
N LYS A 182 24.44 -30.53 12.96
CA LYS A 182 23.96 -31.89 12.66
C LYS A 182 24.67 -32.51 11.44
N ALA A 183 24.91 -31.72 10.39
CA ALA A 183 25.62 -32.17 9.21
C ALA A 183 27.09 -32.55 9.54
N GLN A 184 27.74 -31.77 10.41
CA GLN A 184 29.09 -32.04 10.87
C GLN A 184 29.17 -33.33 11.69
N GLN A 185 28.22 -33.54 12.62
CA GLN A 185 28.13 -34.80 13.38
C GLN A 185 27.97 -36.04 12.49
N LEU A 186 27.20 -35.94 11.40
CA LEU A 186 27.02 -37.04 10.45
C LEU A 186 28.27 -37.28 9.58
N ALA A 187 29.00 -36.22 9.22
CA ALA A 187 30.26 -36.34 8.51
C ALA A 187 31.33 -37.01 9.38
N ASP A 188 31.39 -36.65 10.67
CA ASP A 188 32.33 -37.21 11.64
C ASP A 188 32.04 -38.68 11.99
N GLN A 189 30.79 -39.13 11.84
CA GLN A 189 30.40 -40.52 12.09
C GLN A 189 30.81 -41.52 10.99
N GLY A 190 31.24 -41.03 9.82
CA GLY A 190 31.64 -41.88 8.68
C GLY A 190 30.51 -42.74 8.10
N PRO A 191 30.65 -43.27 6.88
CA PRO A 191 29.64 -44.18 6.32
C PRO A 191 29.58 -45.48 7.16
N PRO A 192 28.38 -46.07 7.38
CA PRO A 192 28.26 -47.29 8.15
C PRO A 192 29.10 -48.40 7.51
N ALA A 193 29.98 -49.00 8.31
CA ALA A 193 30.77 -50.15 7.92
C ALA A 193 29.84 -51.34 7.67
N GLY A 194 29.47 -51.59 6.41
CA GLY A 194 28.68 -52.75 6.05
C GLY A 194 28.14 -52.71 4.62
N GLU A 195 28.98 -53.11 3.66
CA GLU A 195 28.57 -53.88 2.48
C GLU A 195 29.83 -54.30 1.69
N LYS A 196 30.42 -55.44 2.07
CA LYS A 196 31.04 -56.44 1.19
C LYS A 196 30.95 -57.81 1.85
#